data_AF-A0A151EBY9-F1
#
_entry.id   AF-A0A151EBY9-F1
#
_cell.length_a   1.000
_cell.length_b   1.000
_cell.length_c   1.000
_cell.angle_alpha   90.00
_cell.angle_beta   90.00
_cell.angle_gamma   90.00
#
_symmetry.space_group_name_H-M   'P 1'
#
loop_
_entity.id
_entity.type
_entity.pdbx_description
1 polymer ?
#
loop_
_entity_poly.entity_id
_entity_poly.type
_entity_poly.pdbx_seq_one_letter_code
_entity_poly.pdbx_strand_id
1 'polypeptide(L)'
;MFEREVSDVIKFSIDKKQKEHNEEGQPWYDTKEGILNSLKSFPDLVQMIEERHTAGYCRNERLNQFYVLGRYWLDSCGNCCKAQGFIPKEQFADIPDVLTKDEFWDFIKKHQEDKELMISFVLQSDMPLPNITCPVCGKGWDIQNCHDTVVWHKTDAISLTDFVGKTLGQVKQHYNQLTNAIYRMQSDILIRNDRFIDLSPKYPKPEHDWQKRIVKNQNGWVSEKDGITDDYVIQKGDEGFFNIWAYYHGVCNREHLEKTEEQEFRKIFEKAGFQDIRMSAILNQYCGCDHCAPWFNVNTEFGTITIGWRKRVINIDWSKVEEASQACGEFPKPNIISLFADEDVTKGQAYIHAWGWEKAQDYLSRIHSHLAS
;
A
#
# COMPACT_ATOMS: atom_id res chain seq x y z
N MET A 1 10.19 -4.10 -14.92
CA MET A 1 9.28 -5.21 -15.29
C MET A 1 7.84 -4.86 -14.93
N PHE A 2 7.58 -4.34 -13.72
CA PHE A 2 6.28 -3.77 -13.29
C PHE A 2 5.69 -2.69 -14.24
N GLU A 3 6.52 -1.81 -14.80
CA GLU A 3 6.03 -0.65 -15.59
C GLU A 3 5.63 -0.97 -17.04
N ARG A 4 6.36 -1.87 -17.72
CA ARG A 4 6.02 -2.28 -19.11
C ARG A 4 4.63 -2.90 -19.23
N GLU A 5 4.11 -3.39 -18.12
CA GLU A 5 2.95 -4.24 -18.05
C GLU A 5 1.68 -3.46 -17.68
N VAL A 6 1.79 -2.21 -17.20
CA VAL A 6 0.63 -1.31 -16.95
C VAL A 6 0.10 -0.72 -18.27
N SER A 7 1.00 -0.51 -19.25
CA SER A 7 0.68 0.00 -20.59
C SER A 7 -0.36 -0.84 -21.36
N ASP A 8 -0.46 -2.15 -21.11
CA ASP A 8 -1.31 -3.04 -21.91
C ASP A 8 -2.78 -3.06 -21.44
N VAL A 9 -3.06 -2.68 -20.20
CA VAL A 9 -4.41 -2.76 -19.60
C VAL A 9 -5.25 -1.53 -19.93
N ILE A 10 -4.60 -0.39 -20.20
CA ILE A 10 -5.27 0.89 -20.44
C ILE A 10 -5.25 1.18 -21.94
N LYS A 11 -5.96 0.36 -22.72
CA LYS A 11 -6.45 0.81 -24.03
C LYS A 11 -7.70 1.66 -23.78
N PHE A 12 -7.52 2.85 -23.24
CA PHE A 12 -8.56 3.86 -23.32
C PHE A 12 -8.87 4.05 -24.81
N SER A 13 -10.10 3.72 -25.22
CA SER A 13 -10.66 4.14 -26.50
C SER A 13 -10.96 5.64 -26.43
N ILE A 14 -9.93 6.45 -26.14
CA ILE A 14 -10.00 7.89 -26.33
C ILE A 14 -9.87 8.10 -27.83
N ASP A 15 -10.94 8.61 -28.44
CA ASP A 15 -10.95 9.07 -29.82
C ASP A 15 -9.73 9.97 -30.05
N LYS A 16 -8.71 9.43 -30.73
CA LYS A 16 -7.44 10.10 -31.02
C LYS A 16 -7.68 11.26 -32.00
N LYS A 17 -8.30 12.35 -31.55
CA LYS A 17 -8.09 13.67 -32.16
C LYS A 17 -6.77 14.21 -31.62
N GLN A 18 -5.73 13.61 -32.16
CA GLN A 18 -4.33 13.99 -32.04
C GLN A 18 -4.14 15.51 -32.25
N LYS A 19 -3.94 16.25 -31.15
CA LYS A 19 -3.24 17.55 -31.21
C LYS A 19 -1.75 17.22 -31.16
N GLU A 20 -1.18 16.84 -32.31
CA GLU A 20 0.11 16.11 -32.30
C GLU A 20 1.27 16.97 -31.78
N HIS A 21 1.33 18.25 -32.14
CA HIS A 21 2.46 19.10 -31.78
C HIS A 21 2.03 20.57 -31.65
N ASN A 22 2.80 21.36 -30.91
CA ASN A 22 2.69 22.83 -30.93
C ASN A 22 3.30 23.40 -32.24
N GLU A 23 3.28 24.73 -32.39
CA GLU A 23 3.84 25.41 -33.58
C GLU A 23 5.34 25.12 -33.81
N GLU A 24 6.05 24.73 -32.76
CA GLU A 24 7.48 24.39 -32.78
C GLU A 24 7.75 22.90 -33.05
N GLY A 25 6.71 22.10 -33.27
CA GLY A 25 6.84 20.66 -33.48
C GLY A 25 7.12 19.86 -32.19
N GLN A 26 6.92 20.45 -31.01
CA GLN A 26 7.04 19.76 -29.72
C GLN A 26 5.72 19.08 -29.35
N PRO A 27 5.76 17.86 -28.81
CA PRO A 27 4.54 17.15 -28.43
C PRO A 27 3.85 17.85 -27.26
N TRP A 28 2.51 17.90 -27.28
CA TRP A 28 1.71 18.62 -26.28
C TRP A 28 2.02 18.20 -24.83
N TYR A 29 2.34 16.92 -24.61
CA TYR A 29 2.67 16.35 -23.30
C TYR A 29 4.06 16.75 -22.76
N ASP A 30 4.89 17.43 -23.58
CA ASP A 30 6.25 17.86 -23.22
C ASP A 30 6.47 19.37 -23.35
N THR A 31 5.38 20.14 -23.25
CA THR A 31 5.40 21.61 -23.26
C THR A 31 4.71 22.17 -22.03
N LYS A 32 5.15 23.35 -21.57
CA LYS A 32 4.52 24.04 -20.42
C LYS A 32 3.03 24.32 -20.66
N GLU A 33 2.66 24.76 -21.87
CA GLU A 33 1.27 25.05 -22.24
C GLU A 33 0.40 23.79 -22.30
N GLY A 34 0.89 22.72 -22.92
CA GLY A 34 0.12 21.48 -23.02
C GLY A 34 -0.07 20.79 -21.67
N ILE A 35 0.95 20.84 -20.80
CA ILE A 35 0.82 20.39 -19.40
C ILE A 35 -0.19 21.27 -18.65
N LEU A 36 -0.12 22.60 -18.77
CA LEU A 36 -1.09 23.50 -18.14
C LEU A 36 -2.52 23.23 -18.62
N ASN A 37 -2.70 22.96 -19.92
CA ASN A 37 -4.00 22.60 -20.48
C ASN A 37 -4.52 21.25 -19.93
N SER A 38 -3.63 20.30 -19.63
CA SER A 38 -4.00 19.02 -19.01
C SER A 38 -4.52 19.18 -17.56
N LEU A 39 -4.20 20.30 -16.89
CA LEU A 39 -4.71 20.58 -15.53
C LEU A 39 -6.17 21.06 -15.50
N LYS A 40 -6.87 21.10 -16.64
CA LYS A 40 -8.30 21.43 -16.70
C LYS A 40 -9.19 20.32 -16.16
N SER A 41 -8.74 19.07 -16.23
CA SER A 41 -9.46 17.93 -15.69
C SER A 41 -8.49 16.84 -15.21
N PHE A 42 -8.90 16.08 -14.20
CA PHE A 42 -8.08 14.98 -13.69
C PHE A 42 -7.81 13.88 -14.74
N PRO A 43 -8.79 13.45 -15.57
CA PRO A 43 -8.52 12.55 -16.68
C PRO A 43 -7.44 13.04 -17.64
N ASP A 44 -7.45 14.33 -18.01
CA ASP A 44 -6.46 14.89 -18.94
C ASP A 44 -5.05 14.91 -18.33
N LEU A 45 -4.93 15.19 -17.03
CA LEU A 45 -3.66 15.10 -16.30
C LEU A 45 -3.12 13.66 -16.29
N VAL A 46 -3.96 12.67 -15.97
CA VAL A 46 -3.55 11.26 -15.97
C VAL A 46 -3.10 10.83 -17.38
N GLN A 47 -3.88 11.18 -18.41
CA GLN A 47 -3.53 10.90 -19.80
C GLN A 47 -2.18 11.52 -20.20
N MET A 48 -1.92 12.76 -19.80
CA MET A 48 -0.66 13.44 -20.07
C MET A 48 0.53 12.70 -19.44
N ILE A 49 0.39 12.24 -18.19
CA ILE A 49 1.42 11.46 -17.50
C ILE A 49 1.68 10.12 -18.19
N GLU A 50 0.63 9.41 -18.59
CA GLU A 50 0.73 8.14 -19.33
C GLU A 50 1.43 8.32 -20.68
N GLU A 51 1.09 9.38 -21.42
CA GLU A 51 1.70 9.68 -22.71
C GLU A 51 3.18 10.03 -22.55
N ARG A 52 3.56 10.79 -21.52
CA ARG A 52 4.96 11.04 -21.17
C ARG A 52 5.70 9.75 -20.83
N HIS A 53 5.11 8.88 -20.03
CA HIS A 53 5.71 7.59 -19.69
C HIS A 53 5.94 6.75 -20.95
N THR A 54 4.95 6.69 -21.84
CA THR A 54 5.04 5.99 -23.13
C THR A 54 6.13 6.60 -24.02
N ALA A 55 6.23 7.92 -24.09
CA ALA A 55 7.27 8.62 -24.83
C ALA A 55 8.67 8.22 -24.36
N GLY A 56 8.91 8.26 -23.05
CA GLY A 56 10.22 7.93 -22.48
C GLY A 56 10.58 6.45 -22.61
N TYR A 57 9.68 5.54 -22.26
CA TYR A 57 9.99 4.11 -22.15
C TYR A 57 9.72 3.28 -23.41
N CYS A 58 8.71 3.66 -24.21
CA CYS A 58 8.35 2.92 -25.42
C CYS A 58 8.95 3.56 -26.67
N ARG A 59 9.06 4.89 -26.71
CA ARG A 59 9.60 5.63 -27.87
C ARG A 59 11.05 6.10 -27.68
N ASN A 60 11.62 5.92 -26.48
CA ASN A 60 12.98 6.37 -26.13
C ASN A 60 13.20 7.88 -26.34
N GLU A 61 12.15 8.68 -26.14
CA GLU A 61 12.23 10.14 -26.20
C GLU A 61 12.90 10.71 -24.94
N ARG A 62 13.73 11.73 -25.11
CA ARG A 62 14.26 12.52 -23.99
C ARG A 62 13.33 13.72 -23.77
N LEU A 63 12.70 13.78 -22.61
CA LEU A 63 11.67 14.77 -22.31
C LEU A 63 12.21 15.97 -21.52
N ASN A 64 11.53 17.10 -21.63
CA ASN A 64 11.72 18.26 -20.76
C ASN A 64 11.26 17.96 -19.34
N GLN A 65 11.86 18.63 -18.35
CA GLN A 65 11.52 18.43 -16.93
C GLN A 65 10.62 19.54 -16.43
N PHE A 66 9.57 19.15 -15.70
CA PHE A 66 8.58 20.08 -15.18
C PHE A 66 8.23 19.78 -13.72
N TYR A 67 7.86 20.83 -12.99
CA TYR A 67 7.22 20.73 -11.68
C TYR A 67 5.76 21.13 -11.83
N VAL A 68 4.86 20.25 -11.39
CA VAL A 68 3.42 20.36 -11.59
C VAL A 68 2.70 20.43 -10.25
N LEU A 69 1.79 21.40 -10.12
CA LEU A 69 1.02 21.72 -8.91
C LEU A 69 1.89 21.97 -7.67
N GLY A 70 3.18 22.30 -7.84
CA GLY A 70 4.16 22.38 -6.76
C GLY A 70 4.30 21.08 -5.94
N ARG A 71 3.92 19.94 -6.51
CA ARG A 71 3.81 18.64 -5.82
C ARG A 71 4.40 17.48 -6.61
N TYR A 72 4.41 17.57 -7.93
CA TYR A 72 4.89 16.50 -8.81
C TYR A 72 6.10 16.98 -9.60
N TRP A 73 7.06 16.09 -9.79
CA TRP A 73 8.19 16.29 -10.69
C TRP A 73 8.05 15.32 -11.86
N LEU A 74 7.90 15.87 -13.05
CA LEU A 74 7.94 15.15 -14.31
C LEU A 74 9.38 15.10 -14.78
N ASP A 75 9.99 13.92 -14.75
CA ASP A 75 11.38 13.77 -15.13
C ASP A 75 11.55 13.67 -16.66
N SER A 76 12.81 13.62 -17.08
CA SER A 76 13.22 13.55 -18.48
C SER A 76 13.11 12.16 -19.13
N CYS A 77 12.73 11.15 -18.35
CA CYS A 77 12.54 9.76 -18.78
C CYS A 77 11.06 9.37 -18.83
N GLY A 78 10.14 10.30 -18.54
CA GLY A 78 8.70 10.06 -18.54
C GLY A 78 8.14 9.59 -17.19
N ASN A 79 8.92 9.65 -16.11
CA ASN A 79 8.41 9.37 -14.77
C ASN A 79 7.71 10.60 -14.19
N CYS A 80 6.71 10.34 -13.33
CA CYS A 80 6.06 11.34 -12.49
C CYS A 80 6.33 10.97 -11.02
N CYS A 81 7.10 11.81 -10.34
CA CYS A 81 7.49 11.59 -8.95
C CYS A 81 6.73 12.54 -8.02
N LYS A 82 6.27 12.06 -6.87
CA LYS A 82 5.55 12.86 -5.88
C LYS A 82 6.53 13.42 -4.83
N ALA A 83 6.37 14.70 -4.48
CA ALA A 83 7.13 15.33 -3.42
C ALA A 83 6.78 14.70 -2.06
N GLN A 84 7.80 14.46 -1.22
CA GLN A 84 7.65 13.96 0.14
C GLN A 84 8.41 14.82 1.15
N GLY A 85 7.85 14.90 2.37
CA GLY A 85 8.39 15.72 3.45
C GLY A 85 8.07 17.20 3.24
N PHE A 86 8.95 17.92 2.55
CA PHE A 86 8.70 19.31 2.17
C PHE A 86 7.87 19.39 0.90
N ILE A 87 6.67 19.94 0.99
CA ILE A 87 5.75 20.09 -0.14
C ILE A 87 5.67 21.57 -0.55
N PRO A 88 6.25 21.97 -1.70
CA PRO A 88 6.31 23.36 -2.12
C PRO A 88 4.97 24.08 -2.14
N LYS A 89 3.90 23.45 -2.67
CA LYS A 89 2.56 24.08 -2.75
C LYS A 89 1.94 24.40 -1.39
N GLU A 90 2.34 23.69 -0.33
CA GLU A 90 1.84 23.94 1.04
C GLU A 90 2.57 25.10 1.72
N GLN A 91 3.79 25.40 1.27
CA GLN A 91 4.64 26.44 1.82
C GLN A 91 4.53 27.74 1.03
N PHE A 92 4.32 27.61 -0.28
CA PHE A 92 4.22 28.71 -1.23
C PHE A 92 2.91 28.55 -2.01
N ALA A 93 1.81 29.08 -1.46
CA ALA A 93 0.49 28.96 -2.07
C ALA A 93 0.41 29.60 -3.47
N ASP A 94 1.27 30.58 -3.74
CA ASP A 94 1.39 31.34 -4.98
C ASP A 94 2.33 30.69 -6.02
N ILE A 95 2.96 29.55 -5.70
CA ILE A 95 3.78 28.83 -6.69
C ILE A 95 2.93 28.49 -7.92
N PRO A 96 3.40 28.85 -9.15
CA PRO A 96 2.69 28.51 -10.38
C PRO A 96 2.48 27.00 -10.53
N ASP A 97 1.36 26.62 -11.14
CA ASP A 97 0.97 25.22 -11.26
C ASP A 97 1.82 24.42 -12.24
N VAL A 98 2.53 25.08 -13.15
CA VAL A 98 3.50 24.43 -14.04
C VAL A 98 4.74 25.30 -14.16
N LEU A 99 5.89 24.73 -13.82
CA LEU A 99 7.19 25.36 -13.91
C LEU A 99 8.14 24.42 -14.65
N THR A 100 9.03 24.98 -15.48
CA THR A 100 10.20 24.22 -15.92
C THR A 100 11.12 23.95 -14.72
N LYS A 101 12.09 23.05 -14.89
CA LYS A 101 13.07 22.79 -13.83
C LYS A 101 13.76 24.06 -13.33
N ASP A 102 14.25 24.89 -14.24
CA ASP A 102 15.02 26.09 -13.87
C ASP A 102 14.12 27.14 -13.20
N GLU A 103 12.91 27.37 -13.74
CA GLU A 103 11.92 28.28 -13.14
C GLU A 103 11.54 27.86 -11.72
N PHE A 104 11.39 26.55 -11.47
CA PHE A 104 11.08 26.03 -10.14
C PHE A 104 12.18 26.32 -9.13
N TRP A 105 13.44 26.03 -9.47
CA TRP A 105 14.54 26.26 -8.54
C TRP A 105 14.85 27.75 -8.34
N ASP A 106 14.66 28.58 -9.36
CA ASP A 106 14.70 30.04 -9.23
C ASP A 106 13.59 30.55 -8.30
N PHE A 107 12.37 30.01 -8.44
CA PHE A 107 11.26 30.31 -7.54
C PHE A 107 11.60 29.94 -6.09
N ILE A 108 12.07 28.71 -5.84
CA ILE A 108 12.44 28.27 -4.50
C ILE A 108 13.55 29.17 -3.93
N LYS A 109 14.62 29.43 -4.68
CA LYS A 109 15.73 30.27 -4.23
C LYS A 109 15.30 31.69 -3.86
N LYS A 110 14.37 32.28 -4.62
CA LYS A 110 13.88 33.64 -4.36
C LYS A 110 13.04 33.75 -3.08
N HIS A 111 12.25 32.72 -2.75
CA HIS A 111 11.34 32.75 -1.61
C HIS A 111 12.00 32.27 -0.31
N GLN A 112 13.30 32.00 -0.33
CA GLN A 112 14.02 31.47 0.81
C GLN A 112 15.13 32.40 1.29
N GLU A 113 14.91 32.96 2.48
CA GLU A 113 15.93 33.68 3.26
C GLU A 113 16.85 32.66 3.97
N ASP A 114 17.85 32.15 3.23
CA ASP A 114 19.03 31.39 3.71
C ASP A 114 18.81 30.00 4.34
N LYS A 115 17.62 29.40 4.26
CA LYS A 115 17.39 28.03 4.77
C LYS A 115 17.62 26.98 3.68
N GLU A 116 18.51 26.01 3.92
CA GLU A 116 18.63 24.83 3.07
C GLU A 116 17.33 24.00 3.11
N LEU A 117 16.63 23.87 1.97
CA LEU A 117 15.54 22.92 1.83
C LEU A 117 16.01 21.61 1.23
N MET A 118 15.61 20.53 1.89
CA MET A 118 15.66 19.21 1.31
C MET A 118 14.28 18.85 0.76
N ILE A 119 14.13 18.93 -0.56
CA ILE A 119 12.94 18.44 -1.26
C ILE A 119 13.25 17.04 -1.76
N SER A 120 12.46 16.06 -1.32
CA SER A 120 12.60 14.68 -1.77
C SER A 120 11.45 14.31 -2.70
N PHE A 121 11.74 13.50 -3.71
CA PHE A 121 10.74 13.00 -4.66
C PHE A 121 10.82 11.47 -4.68
N VAL A 122 9.67 10.82 -4.59
CA VAL A 122 9.59 9.36 -4.67
C VAL A 122 9.08 8.96 -6.04
N LEU A 123 9.72 7.93 -6.60
CA LEU A 123 9.39 7.33 -7.88
C LEU A 123 8.09 6.52 -7.75
N GLN A 124 6.98 7.24 -7.76
CA GLN A 124 5.59 6.77 -7.85
C GLN A 124 4.73 8.05 -7.84
N SER A 125 3.90 8.23 -8.87
CA SER A 125 2.97 9.38 -8.89
C SER A 125 1.89 9.21 -7.84
N ASP A 126 1.61 7.96 -7.46
CA ASP A 126 0.50 7.55 -6.61
C ASP A 126 -0.86 8.06 -7.10
N MET A 127 -0.96 8.52 -8.35
CA MET A 127 -2.20 9.02 -8.90
C MET A 127 -3.11 7.84 -9.27
N PRO A 128 -4.37 7.84 -8.82
CA PRO A 128 -5.34 6.83 -9.21
C PRO A 128 -5.78 7.01 -10.66
N LEU A 129 -6.35 5.96 -11.27
CA LEU A 129 -7.05 6.12 -12.54
C LEU A 129 -8.33 6.96 -12.33
N PRO A 130 -8.81 7.69 -13.35
CA PRO A 130 -9.94 8.61 -13.18
C PRO A 130 -11.26 7.96 -12.74
N ASN A 131 -11.43 6.67 -13.01
CA ASN A 131 -12.61 5.90 -12.60
C ASN A 131 -12.48 5.30 -11.18
N ILE A 132 -11.33 5.41 -10.53
CA ILE A 132 -11.12 4.85 -9.20
C ILE A 132 -11.69 5.80 -8.14
N THR A 133 -12.28 5.21 -7.10
CA THR A 133 -12.96 5.86 -5.99
C THR A 133 -12.41 5.33 -4.68
N CYS A 134 -12.28 6.21 -3.68
CA CYS A 134 -11.84 5.83 -2.34
C CYS A 134 -12.81 4.81 -1.71
N PRO A 135 -12.34 3.62 -1.25
CA PRO A 135 -13.21 2.59 -0.66
C PRO A 135 -14.00 3.02 0.58
N VAL A 136 -13.56 4.08 1.26
CA VAL A 136 -14.17 4.55 2.51
C VAL A 136 -15.28 5.57 2.24
N CYS A 137 -14.99 6.62 1.46
CA CYS A 137 -15.94 7.71 1.22
C CYS A 137 -16.66 7.65 -0.12
N GLY A 138 -16.27 6.74 -1.02
CA GLY A 138 -16.85 6.57 -2.36
C GLY A 138 -16.55 7.70 -3.34
N LYS A 139 -15.79 8.72 -2.95
CA LYS A 139 -15.42 9.85 -3.82
C LYS A 139 -14.20 9.51 -4.67
N GLY A 140 -14.20 9.97 -5.92
CA GLY A 140 -13.03 9.94 -6.80
C GLY A 140 -12.07 11.11 -6.54
N TRP A 141 -11.12 11.27 -7.46
CA TRP A 141 -10.13 12.35 -7.42
C TRP A 141 -10.37 13.37 -8.53
N ASP A 142 -10.00 14.61 -8.24
CA ASP A 142 -9.94 15.74 -9.15
C ASP A 142 -8.57 16.44 -9.04
N ILE A 143 -8.37 17.54 -9.77
CA ILE A 143 -7.11 18.29 -9.75
C ILE A 143 -6.79 18.86 -8.37
N GLN A 144 -7.81 19.20 -7.57
CA GLN A 144 -7.65 19.80 -6.26
C GLN A 144 -7.22 18.78 -5.20
N ASN A 145 -7.63 17.52 -5.32
CA ASN A 145 -7.33 16.48 -4.33
C ASN A 145 -6.46 15.32 -4.82
N CYS A 146 -6.04 15.27 -6.09
CA CYS A 146 -5.22 14.17 -6.63
C CYS A 146 -3.93 13.87 -5.82
N HIS A 147 -3.43 14.85 -5.08
CA HIS A 147 -2.28 14.73 -4.20
C HIS A 147 -2.59 14.08 -2.84
N ASP A 148 -3.84 14.15 -2.38
CA ASP A 148 -4.34 13.47 -1.19
C ASP A 148 -4.66 12.00 -1.54
N THR A 149 -3.62 11.29 -1.95
CA THR A 149 -3.69 9.88 -2.30
C THR A 149 -2.69 9.09 -1.49
N VAL A 150 -3.20 8.05 -0.83
CA VAL A 150 -2.46 7.00 -0.15
C VAL A 150 -2.74 5.68 -0.85
N VAL A 151 -1.69 5.03 -1.36
CA VAL A 151 -1.79 3.76 -2.09
C VAL A 151 -1.56 2.60 -1.14
N TRP A 152 -2.45 1.62 -1.21
CA TRP A 152 -2.33 0.33 -0.55
C TRP A 152 -2.15 -0.77 -1.59
N HIS A 153 -1.05 -1.48 -1.51
CA HIS A 153 -0.75 -2.63 -2.37
C HIS A 153 -0.75 -3.90 -1.54
N LYS A 154 -1.56 -4.88 -1.94
CA LYS A 154 -1.52 -6.24 -1.41
C LYS A 154 -1.65 -7.27 -2.52
N THR A 155 -1.24 -8.49 -2.22
CA THR A 155 -1.52 -9.67 -3.03
C THR A 155 -2.49 -10.57 -2.31
N ASP A 156 -3.47 -11.13 -3.01
CA ASP A 156 -4.50 -11.96 -2.39
C ASP A 156 -4.94 -13.10 -3.31
N ALA A 157 -5.30 -14.23 -2.72
CA ALA A 157 -5.93 -15.35 -3.41
C ALA A 157 -7.45 -15.21 -3.23
N ILE A 158 -8.15 -14.84 -4.30
CA ILE A 158 -9.59 -14.58 -4.28
C ILE A 158 -10.33 -15.80 -4.82
N SER A 159 -11.29 -16.32 -4.05
CA SER A 159 -12.19 -17.38 -4.52
C SER A 159 -12.98 -16.93 -5.75
N LEU A 160 -12.96 -17.74 -6.81
CA LEU A 160 -13.70 -17.49 -8.04
C LEU A 160 -15.03 -18.26 -8.11
N THR A 161 -15.55 -18.68 -6.95
CA THR A 161 -16.76 -19.51 -6.87
C THR A 161 -17.98 -18.84 -7.53
N ASP A 162 -18.11 -17.51 -7.42
CA ASP A 162 -19.20 -16.76 -8.03
C ASP A 162 -19.10 -16.65 -9.56
N PHE A 163 -17.96 -17.06 -10.13
CA PHE A 163 -17.68 -17.03 -11.56
C PHE A 163 -17.67 -18.42 -12.20
N VAL A 164 -18.06 -19.48 -11.50
CA VAL A 164 -18.10 -20.84 -12.07
C VAL A 164 -18.92 -20.86 -13.37
N GLY A 165 -18.31 -21.39 -14.44
CA GLY A 165 -18.89 -21.42 -15.79
C GLY A 165 -18.65 -20.17 -16.64
N LYS A 166 -18.06 -19.09 -16.07
CA LYS A 166 -17.55 -17.94 -16.83
C LYS A 166 -16.13 -18.19 -17.30
N THR A 167 -15.70 -17.47 -18.33
CA THR A 167 -14.30 -17.52 -18.77
C THR A 167 -13.42 -16.61 -17.92
N LEU A 168 -12.12 -16.88 -17.85
CA LEU A 168 -11.15 -16.05 -17.14
C LEU A 168 -11.13 -14.62 -17.68
N GLY A 169 -11.31 -14.43 -18.99
CA GLY A 169 -11.44 -13.11 -19.61
C GLY A 169 -12.65 -12.33 -19.07
N GLN A 170 -13.78 -13.00 -18.84
CA GLN A 170 -14.97 -12.39 -18.22
C GLN A 170 -14.71 -12.02 -16.75
N VAL A 171 -13.95 -12.83 -16.01
CA VAL A 171 -13.53 -12.50 -14.64
C VAL A 171 -12.64 -11.26 -14.64
N LYS A 172 -11.59 -11.23 -15.47
CA LYS A 172 -10.71 -10.06 -15.61
C LYS A 172 -11.51 -8.81 -15.98
N GLN A 173 -12.45 -8.92 -16.92
CA GLN A 173 -13.33 -7.81 -17.31
C GLN A 173 -14.19 -7.33 -16.14
N HIS A 174 -14.77 -8.23 -15.34
CA HIS A 174 -15.55 -7.86 -14.16
C HIS A 174 -14.71 -7.07 -13.16
N TYR A 175 -13.51 -7.56 -12.82
CA TYR A 175 -12.62 -6.88 -11.89
C TYR A 175 -12.10 -5.53 -12.44
N ASN A 176 -11.90 -5.41 -13.76
CA ASN A 176 -11.53 -4.13 -14.40
C ASN A 176 -12.65 -3.07 -14.35
N GLN A 177 -13.90 -3.47 -14.10
CA GLN A 177 -15.03 -2.55 -13.95
C GLN A 177 -15.19 -2.04 -12.52
N LEU A 178 -14.51 -2.66 -11.54
CA LEU A 178 -14.55 -2.22 -10.16
C LEU A 178 -13.82 -0.89 -10.01
N THR A 179 -14.40 0.01 -9.21
CA THR A 179 -13.87 1.36 -8.99
C THR A 179 -13.15 1.50 -7.65
N ASN A 180 -13.24 0.52 -6.75
CA ASN A 180 -12.66 0.61 -5.41
C ASN A 180 -11.15 0.29 -5.37
N ALA A 181 -10.63 -0.41 -6.37
CA ALA A 181 -9.22 -0.73 -6.49
C ALA A 181 -8.89 -1.14 -7.93
N ILE A 182 -7.60 -1.16 -8.26
CA ILE A 182 -7.10 -1.81 -9.47
C ILE A 182 -6.78 -3.25 -9.11
N TYR A 183 -7.39 -4.19 -9.83
CA TYR A 183 -7.20 -5.63 -9.66
C TYR A 183 -6.44 -6.19 -10.85
N ARG A 184 -5.29 -6.82 -10.61
CA ARG A 184 -4.48 -7.43 -11.67
C ARG A 184 -4.11 -8.85 -11.30
N MET A 185 -4.55 -9.79 -12.12
CA MET A 185 -4.07 -11.17 -11.99
C MET A 185 -2.61 -11.29 -12.43
N GLN A 186 -1.81 -12.05 -11.69
CA GLN A 186 -0.41 -12.32 -12.05
C GLN A 186 -0.35 -13.43 -13.10
N SER A 187 0.36 -13.19 -14.21
CA SER A 187 0.42 -14.13 -15.35
C SER A 187 1.12 -15.46 -15.04
N ASP A 188 2.01 -15.48 -14.04
CA ASP A 188 2.77 -16.64 -13.60
C ASP A 188 2.05 -17.49 -12.53
N ILE A 189 1.02 -16.96 -11.88
CA ILE A 189 0.19 -17.68 -10.91
C ILE A 189 -1.29 -17.28 -11.06
N LEU A 190 -1.91 -17.66 -12.17
CA LEU A 190 -3.26 -17.22 -12.51
C LEU A 190 -4.34 -17.92 -11.68
N ILE A 191 -4.38 -19.24 -11.73
CA ILE A 191 -5.44 -20.05 -11.11
C ILE A 191 -4.81 -21.03 -10.13
N ARG A 192 -5.42 -21.17 -8.95
CA ARG A 192 -5.16 -22.27 -8.04
C ARG A 192 -6.38 -23.15 -7.88
N ASN A 193 -6.18 -24.45 -7.95
CA ASN A 193 -7.19 -25.44 -7.60
C ASN A 193 -6.49 -26.72 -7.12
N ASP A 194 -7.05 -27.40 -6.15
CA ASP A 194 -6.49 -28.64 -5.61
C ASP A 194 -6.37 -29.75 -6.67
N ARG A 195 -7.19 -29.74 -7.74
CA ARG A 195 -7.05 -30.68 -8.86
C ARG A 195 -5.72 -30.57 -9.61
N PHE A 196 -5.04 -29.43 -9.48
CA PHE A 196 -3.75 -29.17 -10.11
C PHE A 196 -2.57 -29.49 -9.17
N ILE A 197 -2.84 -29.93 -7.93
CA ILE A 197 -1.77 -30.36 -7.03
C ILE A 197 -1.12 -31.62 -7.60
N ASP A 198 0.17 -31.51 -7.89
CA ASP A 198 1.02 -32.59 -8.37
C ASP A 198 2.21 -32.77 -7.41
N LEU A 199 2.06 -33.77 -6.54
CA LEU A 199 3.09 -34.16 -5.57
C LEU A 199 4.14 -35.12 -6.17
N SER A 200 4.09 -35.39 -7.48
CA SER A 200 5.12 -36.20 -8.13
C SER A 200 6.48 -35.47 -8.11
N PRO A 201 7.59 -36.21 -8.03
CA PRO A 201 8.92 -35.60 -8.06
C PRO A 201 9.10 -34.72 -9.30
N LYS A 202 9.61 -33.50 -9.10
CA LYS A 202 9.94 -32.59 -10.20
C LYS A 202 11.04 -33.15 -11.10
N TYR A 203 11.99 -33.86 -10.48
CA TYR A 203 13.11 -34.50 -11.16
C TYR A 203 12.89 -36.02 -11.19
N PRO A 204 12.77 -36.64 -12.38
CA PRO A 204 12.49 -38.07 -12.49
C PRO A 204 13.65 -38.96 -12.01
N LYS A 205 14.88 -38.43 -11.96
CA LYS A 205 16.08 -39.09 -11.44
C LYS A 205 16.87 -38.10 -10.59
N PRO A 206 16.46 -37.85 -9.34
CA PRO A 206 17.12 -36.86 -8.50
C PRO A 206 18.51 -37.38 -8.05
N GLU A 207 19.56 -36.63 -8.37
CA GLU A 207 20.95 -36.94 -7.98
C GLU A 207 21.28 -36.40 -6.58
N HIS A 208 20.59 -35.34 -6.15
CA HIS A 208 20.79 -34.70 -4.86
C HIS A 208 19.56 -34.84 -3.94
N ASP A 209 19.78 -34.87 -2.62
CA ASP A 209 18.69 -35.05 -1.64
C ASP A 209 17.67 -33.91 -1.66
N TRP A 210 18.08 -32.68 -1.96
CA TRP A 210 17.16 -31.56 -2.10
C TRP A 210 16.21 -31.73 -3.29
N GLN A 211 16.66 -32.35 -4.39
CA GLN A 211 15.84 -32.62 -5.57
C GLN A 211 14.73 -33.64 -5.28
N LYS A 212 14.99 -34.59 -4.37
CA LYS A 212 14.00 -35.59 -3.92
C LYS A 212 12.82 -34.96 -3.18
N ARG A 213 13.01 -33.78 -2.58
CA ARG A 213 11.98 -33.05 -1.81
C ARG A 213 11.17 -32.08 -2.68
N ILE A 214 11.59 -31.84 -3.92
CA ILE A 214 10.88 -30.90 -4.81
C ILE A 214 9.87 -31.68 -5.64
N VAL A 215 8.60 -31.30 -5.49
CA VAL A 215 7.49 -31.81 -6.29
C VAL A 215 7.13 -30.83 -7.41
N LYS A 216 6.36 -31.28 -8.40
CA LYS A 216 6.03 -30.47 -9.58
C LYS A 216 5.13 -29.28 -9.27
N ASN A 217 4.06 -29.47 -8.50
CA ASN A 217 3.12 -28.41 -8.14
C ASN A 217 2.44 -28.67 -6.79
N GLN A 218 3.15 -28.44 -5.69
CA GLN A 218 2.60 -28.67 -4.34
C GLN A 218 1.39 -27.81 -3.98
N ASN A 219 1.29 -26.63 -4.59
CA ASN A 219 0.31 -25.61 -4.20
C ASN A 219 -0.87 -25.50 -5.18
N GLY A 220 -0.86 -26.26 -6.28
CA GLY A 220 -1.95 -26.28 -7.26
C GLY A 220 -2.08 -25.03 -8.12
N TRP A 221 -1.03 -24.19 -8.21
CA TRP A 221 -1.02 -23.00 -9.07
C TRP A 221 -0.71 -23.36 -10.52
N VAL A 222 -1.45 -22.80 -11.46
CA VAL A 222 -1.25 -22.93 -12.90
C VAL A 222 -1.30 -21.55 -13.56
N SER A 223 -0.63 -21.42 -14.70
CA SER A 223 -0.31 -20.16 -15.37
C SER A 223 -0.60 -20.21 -16.88
N GLU A 224 -0.31 -19.13 -17.61
CA GLU A 224 -0.36 -19.12 -19.08
C GLU A 224 0.52 -20.20 -19.71
N LYS A 225 1.66 -20.53 -19.08
CA LYS A 225 2.58 -21.57 -19.56
C LYS A 225 1.97 -22.97 -19.47
N ASP A 226 0.96 -23.15 -18.63
CA ASP A 226 0.22 -24.39 -18.45
C ASP A 226 -1.05 -24.45 -19.32
N GLY A 227 -1.24 -23.47 -20.22
CA GLY A 227 -2.38 -23.39 -21.13
C GLY A 227 -3.59 -22.66 -20.56
N ILE A 228 -3.46 -21.97 -19.43
CA ILE A 228 -4.52 -21.12 -18.88
C ILE A 228 -4.57 -19.81 -19.67
N THR A 229 -5.59 -19.64 -20.49
CA THR A 229 -5.83 -18.42 -21.29
C THR A 229 -7.10 -17.71 -20.81
N ASP A 230 -7.45 -16.58 -21.44
CA ASP A 230 -8.72 -15.89 -21.17
C ASP A 230 -9.97 -16.72 -21.49
N ASP A 231 -9.83 -17.80 -22.29
CA ASP A 231 -10.91 -18.74 -22.60
C ASP A 231 -11.11 -19.84 -21.54
N TYR A 232 -10.20 -19.92 -20.55
CA TYR A 232 -10.29 -20.87 -19.47
C TYR A 232 -11.61 -20.70 -18.71
N VAL A 233 -12.43 -21.75 -18.63
CA VAL A 233 -13.71 -21.72 -17.92
C VAL A 233 -13.47 -22.01 -16.45
N ILE A 234 -13.84 -21.06 -15.59
CA ILE A 234 -13.73 -21.18 -14.13
C ILE A 234 -14.53 -22.37 -13.64
N GLN A 235 -13.89 -23.18 -12.79
CA GLN A 235 -14.47 -24.37 -12.20
C GLN A 235 -14.59 -24.21 -10.68
N LYS A 236 -15.39 -25.08 -10.06
CA LYS A 236 -15.57 -25.08 -8.60
C LYS A 236 -14.22 -25.27 -7.89
N GLY A 237 -13.96 -24.42 -6.89
CA GLY A 237 -12.73 -24.43 -6.10
C GLY A 237 -11.57 -23.68 -6.74
N ASP A 238 -11.75 -23.03 -7.88
CA ASP A 238 -10.74 -22.15 -8.46
C ASP A 238 -10.59 -20.88 -7.60
N GLU A 239 -9.34 -20.49 -7.35
CA GLU A 239 -8.93 -19.23 -6.77
C GLU A 239 -8.07 -18.47 -7.78
N GLY A 240 -8.19 -17.15 -7.83
CA GLY A 240 -7.34 -16.28 -8.66
C GLY A 240 -6.35 -15.50 -7.79
N PHE A 241 -5.09 -15.39 -8.20
CA PHE A 241 -4.11 -14.56 -7.50
C PHE A 241 -4.08 -13.14 -8.06
N PHE A 242 -4.41 -12.15 -7.24
CA PHE A 242 -4.49 -10.75 -7.65
C PHE A 242 -3.46 -9.91 -6.89
N ASN A 243 -2.77 -9.05 -7.63
CA ASN A 243 -2.26 -7.80 -7.08
C ASN A 243 -3.40 -6.78 -7.02
N ILE A 244 -3.55 -6.11 -5.88
CA ILE A 244 -4.64 -5.20 -5.60
C ILE A 244 -4.05 -3.87 -5.15
N TRP A 245 -4.32 -2.79 -5.91
CA TRP A 245 -3.98 -1.42 -5.52
C TRP A 245 -5.25 -0.66 -5.17
N ALA A 246 -5.45 -0.43 -3.88
CA ALA A 246 -6.51 0.42 -3.36
C ALA A 246 -5.95 1.83 -3.11
N TYR A 247 -6.78 2.84 -3.38
CA TYR A 247 -6.40 4.25 -3.27
C TYR A 247 -7.32 4.89 -2.24
N TYR A 248 -6.74 5.63 -1.31
CA TYR A 248 -7.47 6.27 -0.22
C TYR A 248 -7.12 7.74 -0.16
N HIS A 249 -8.09 8.58 0.19
CA HIS A 249 -7.81 9.91 0.72
C HIS A 249 -7.06 9.77 2.06
N GLY A 250 -6.15 10.67 2.40
CA GLY A 250 -5.32 10.55 3.60
C GLY A 250 -6.14 10.45 4.88
N VAL A 251 -7.20 11.28 5.02
CA VAL A 251 -8.14 11.20 6.15
C VAL A 251 -8.85 9.85 6.18
N CYS A 252 -9.38 9.41 5.04
CA CYS A 252 -10.09 8.13 4.93
C CYS A 252 -9.18 6.94 5.24
N ASN A 253 -7.92 6.98 4.83
CA ASN A 253 -6.96 5.92 5.14
C ASN A 253 -6.71 5.84 6.65
N ARG A 254 -6.51 6.97 7.33
CA ARG A 254 -6.32 7.00 8.79
C ARG A 254 -7.52 6.44 9.53
N GLU A 255 -8.74 6.85 9.17
CA GLU A 255 -9.98 6.32 9.74
C GLU A 255 -10.12 4.80 9.49
N HIS A 256 -9.80 4.34 8.28
CA HIS A 256 -9.83 2.93 7.94
C HIS A 256 -8.86 2.13 8.82
N LEU A 257 -7.60 2.56 8.89
CA LEU A 257 -6.56 1.89 9.66
C LEU A 257 -6.84 1.88 11.16
N GLU A 258 -7.29 3.02 11.71
CA GLU A 258 -7.70 3.10 13.11
C GLU A 258 -8.80 2.08 13.40
N LYS A 259 -9.86 2.06 12.59
CA LYS A 259 -10.98 1.15 12.79
C LYS A 259 -10.59 -0.32 12.66
N THR A 260 -9.81 -0.69 11.64
CA THR A 260 -9.44 -2.10 11.41
C THR A 260 -8.48 -2.60 12.47
N GLU A 261 -7.48 -1.80 12.85
CA GLU A 261 -6.53 -2.20 13.88
C GLU A 261 -7.16 -2.21 15.27
N GLU A 262 -8.04 -1.26 15.61
CA GLU A 262 -8.77 -1.29 16.88
C GLU A 262 -9.56 -2.60 17.02
N GLN A 263 -10.25 -3.02 15.95
CA GLN A 263 -11.04 -4.25 15.93
C GLN A 263 -10.16 -5.49 16.17
N GLU A 264 -9.02 -5.61 15.49
CA GLU A 264 -8.14 -6.77 15.65
C GLU A 264 -7.43 -6.76 17.02
N PHE A 265 -6.98 -5.61 17.51
CA PHE A 265 -6.41 -5.51 18.86
C PHE A 265 -7.45 -5.84 19.93
N ARG A 266 -8.65 -5.28 19.86
CA ARG A 266 -9.74 -5.60 20.80
C ARG A 266 -9.98 -7.11 20.87
N LYS A 267 -10.09 -7.75 19.72
CA LYS A 267 -10.30 -9.20 19.60
C LYS A 267 -9.19 -10.03 20.25
N ILE A 268 -7.91 -9.66 20.11
CA ILE A 268 -6.83 -10.42 20.78
C ILE A 268 -6.76 -10.16 22.29
N PHE A 269 -7.15 -8.98 22.76
CA PHE A 269 -7.26 -8.69 24.20
C PHE A 269 -8.42 -9.48 24.84
N GLU A 270 -9.60 -9.47 24.21
CA GLU A 270 -10.76 -10.23 24.67
C GLU A 270 -10.45 -11.74 24.73
N LYS A 271 -9.78 -12.27 23.70
CA LYS A 271 -9.34 -13.67 23.68
C LYS A 271 -8.27 -13.99 24.74
N ALA A 272 -7.46 -13.01 25.12
CA ALA A 272 -6.46 -13.15 26.18
C ALA A 272 -7.07 -13.13 27.60
N GLY A 273 -8.35 -12.76 27.73
CA GLY A 273 -9.09 -12.78 28.98
C GLY A 273 -9.44 -11.41 29.56
N PHE A 274 -8.85 -10.33 29.04
CA PHE A 274 -9.10 -8.96 29.51
C PHE A 274 -10.57 -8.58 29.36
N GLN A 275 -11.12 -7.88 30.36
CA GLN A 275 -12.50 -7.39 30.37
C GLN A 275 -12.56 -5.85 30.31
N ASP A 276 -13.74 -5.30 30.02
CA ASP A 276 -14.01 -3.84 30.05
C ASP A 276 -13.04 -2.96 29.25
N ILE A 277 -12.52 -3.49 28.14
CA ILE A 277 -11.45 -2.88 27.34
C ILE A 277 -11.92 -1.56 26.69
N ARG A 278 -11.20 -0.47 27.00
CA ARG A 278 -11.37 0.83 26.32
C ARG A 278 -10.09 1.22 25.60
N MET A 279 -10.20 1.43 24.30
CA MET A 279 -9.06 1.76 23.44
C MET A 279 -9.11 3.24 23.06
N SER A 280 -7.95 3.90 23.07
CA SER A 280 -7.78 5.22 22.48
C SER A 280 -6.58 5.22 21.53
N ALA A 281 -6.83 5.64 20.29
CA ALA A 281 -5.78 5.79 19.30
C ALA A 281 -4.78 6.88 19.73
N ILE A 282 -3.50 6.61 19.49
CA ILE A 282 -2.40 7.56 19.65
C ILE A 282 -1.55 7.54 18.38
N LEU A 283 -0.75 8.60 18.19
CA LEU A 283 0.20 8.63 17.08
C LEU A 283 1.10 7.40 17.14
N ASN A 284 1.31 6.77 15.99
CA ASN A 284 2.21 5.64 15.86
C ASN A 284 3.62 6.05 16.34
N GLN A 285 4.10 5.41 17.40
CA GLN A 285 5.36 5.77 18.06
C GLN A 285 6.60 5.29 17.29
N TYR A 286 6.40 4.58 16.17
CA TYR A 286 7.47 4.11 15.30
C TYR A 286 7.61 4.94 14.02
N CYS A 287 6.49 5.26 13.35
CA CYS A 287 6.44 5.99 12.08
C CYS A 287 5.26 6.96 12.07
N GLY A 288 5.51 8.24 11.84
CA GLY A 288 4.47 9.25 11.64
C GLY A 288 3.95 9.37 10.21
N CYS A 289 4.03 8.32 9.39
CA CYS A 289 3.58 8.38 7.99
C CYS A 289 2.11 7.94 7.85
N ASP A 290 1.45 8.39 6.77
CA ASP A 290 0.04 8.12 6.52
C ASP A 290 -0.28 6.65 6.18
N HIS A 291 0.74 5.80 5.96
CA HIS A 291 0.55 4.37 5.69
C HIS A 291 0.53 3.53 6.97
N CYS A 292 1.07 4.05 8.07
CA CYS A 292 1.14 3.33 9.33
C CYS A 292 -0.15 3.55 10.12
N ALA A 293 -0.75 2.45 10.60
CA ALA A 293 -1.88 2.55 11.51
C ALA A 293 -1.47 3.18 12.86
N PRO A 294 -2.39 3.84 13.58
CA PRO A 294 -2.11 4.36 14.90
C PRO A 294 -1.73 3.24 15.88
N TRP A 295 -1.09 3.63 16.98
CA TRP A 295 -0.98 2.75 18.15
C TRP A 295 -2.18 2.99 19.05
N PHE A 296 -2.37 2.15 20.06
CA PHE A 296 -3.49 2.26 20.99
C PHE A 296 -3.02 2.23 22.42
N ASN A 297 -3.56 3.11 23.25
CA ASN A 297 -3.61 2.90 24.69
C ASN A 297 -4.85 2.05 24.99
N VAL A 298 -4.63 0.85 25.54
CA VAL A 298 -5.67 -0.10 25.91
C VAL A 298 -5.84 -0.05 27.42
N ASN A 299 -6.91 0.58 27.88
CA ASN A 299 -7.24 0.61 29.30
C ASN A 299 -7.95 -0.69 29.67
N THR A 300 -7.37 -1.39 30.63
CA THR A 300 -7.81 -2.69 31.17
C THR A 300 -8.10 -2.53 32.67
N GLU A 301 -8.62 -3.58 33.29
CA GLU A 301 -8.80 -3.69 34.73
C GLU A 301 -7.48 -3.60 35.53
N PHE A 302 -6.33 -3.86 34.89
CA PHE A 302 -5.00 -3.81 35.52
C PHE A 302 -4.23 -2.50 35.22
N GLY A 303 -4.77 -1.61 34.40
CA GLY A 303 -4.11 -0.38 33.95
C GLY A 303 -4.01 -0.28 32.43
N THR A 304 -3.15 0.60 31.93
CA THR A 304 -3.02 0.88 30.49
C THR A 304 -1.88 0.07 29.87
N ILE A 305 -2.18 -0.68 28.81
CA ILE A 305 -1.18 -1.31 27.94
C ILE A 305 -1.12 -0.54 26.63
N THR A 306 0.06 -0.10 26.22
CA THR A 306 0.26 0.54 24.90
C THR A 306 0.61 -0.54 23.88
N ILE A 307 -0.13 -0.59 22.76
CA ILE A 307 0.06 -1.62 21.73
C ILE A 307 0.03 -1.02 20.32
N GLY A 308 0.86 -1.55 19.42
CA GLY A 308 0.80 -1.16 18.02
C GLY A 308 1.88 -1.80 17.15
N TRP A 309 1.72 -1.68 15.83
CA TRP A 309 2.70 -2.22 14.89
C TRP A 309 3.98 -1.39 14.84
N ARG A 310 5.11 -2.10 14.94
CA ARG A 310 6.48 -1.62 14.74
C ARG A 310 7.10 -2.38 13.56
N LYS A 311 6.97 -1.85 12.35
CA LYS A 311 7.29 -2.55 11.09
C LYS A 311 6.51 -3.86 10.93
N ARG A 312 7.12 -5.00 11.28
CA ARG A 312 6.62 -6.37 11.07
C ARG A 312 6.32 -7.10 12.37
N VAL A 313 6.44 -6.42 13.50
CA VAL A 313 6.15 -6.96 14.84
C VAL A 313 5.16 -6.06 15.55
N ILE A 314 4.40 -6.63 16.47
CA ILE A 314 3.51 -5.90 17.37
C ILE A 314 4.28 -5.60 18.65
N ASN A 315 4.42 -4.33 19.01
CA ASN A 315 4.98 -3.92 20.29
C ASN A 315 3.88 -3.93 21.34
N ILE A 316 4.10 -4.62 22.46
CA ILE A 316 3.23 -4.64 23.63
C ILE A 316 4.02 -4.01 24.77
N ASP A 317 3.57 -2.88 25.29
CA ASP A 317 4.23 -2.12 26.35
C ASP A 317 3.29 -1.96 27.56
N TRP A 318 3.73 -2.47 28.71
CA TRP A 318 3.00 -2.46 29.98
C TRP A 318 3.66 -1.55 31.02
N SER A 319 4.52 -0.62 30.62
CA SER A 319 5.18 0.35 31.53
C SER A 319 4.19 1.08 32.43
N LYS A 320 3.04 1.51 31.87
CA LYS A 320 1.99 2.21 32.62
C LYS A 320 1.25 1.33 33.64
N VAL A 321 1.20 0.01 33.42
CA VAL A 321 0.70 -0.94 34.43
C VAL A 321 1.65 -0.96 35.63
N GLU A 322 2.95 -1.06 35.37
CA GLU A 322 3.96 -1.04 36.43
C GLU A 322 3.99 0.28 37.21
N GLU A 323 3.87 1.41 36.52
CA GLU A 323 3.77 2.74 37.13
C GLU A 323 2.54 2.87 38.03
N ALA A 324 1.38 2.37 37.58
CA ALA A 324 0.14 2.38 38.36
C ALA A 324 0.26 1.54 39.64
N SER A 325 0.81 0.32 39.56
CA SER A 325 1.04 -0.53 40.74
C SER A 325 1.98 0.14 41.75
N GLN A 326 3.02 0.84 41.28
CA GLN A 326 3.95 1.58 42.16
C GLN A 326 3.25 2.74 42.88
N ALA A 327 2.38 3.48 42.18
CA ALA A 327 1.68 4.63 42.75
C ALA A 327 0.70 4.22 43.88
N CYS A 328 0.12 3.01 43.81
CA CYS A 328 -0.80 2.48 44.82
C CYS A 328 -0.10 1.90 46.06
N GLY A 329 1.24 1.83 46.07
CA GLY A 329 2.01 1.28 47.21
C GLY A 329 1.86 -0.24 47.39
N GLU A 330 1.29 -0.93 46.39
CA GLU A 330 1.17 -2.39 46.39
C GLU A 330 2.53 -3.01 46.02
N PHE A 331 3.11 -3.75 46.97
CA PHE A 331 4.31 -4.56 46.75
C PHE A 331 3.94 -6.03 46.53
N PRO A 332 4.67 -6.77 45.66
CA PRO A 332 5.78 -6.36 44.79
C PRO A 332 5.36 -6.08 43.34
N LYS A 333 6.16 -5.27 42.63
CA LYS A 333 6.04 -5.00 41.18
C LYS A 333 5.83 -6.32 40.40
N PRO A 334 4.79 -6.45 39.56
CA PRO A 334 4.61 -7.65 38.76
C PRO A 334 5.82 -7.83 37.85
N ASN A 335 6.51 -8.98 37.97
CA ASN A 335 7.69 -9.29 37.18
C ASN A 335 7.29 -9.88 35.83
N ILE A 336 6.54 -9.09 35.04
CA ILE A 336 5.93 -9.53 33.78
C ILE A 336 7.00 -10.00 32.80
N ILE A 337 8.17 -9.35 32.76
CA ILE A 337 9.26 -9.74 31.85
C ILE A 337 9.76 -11.17 32.08
N SER A 338 9.63 -11.72 33.29
CA SER A 338 10.02 -13.10 33.58
C SER A 338 9.17 -14.15 32.86
N LEU A 339 7.95 -13.79 32.45
CA LEU A 339 7.05 -14.65 31.65
C LEU A 339 7.60 -14.98 30.26
N PHE A 340 8.61 -14.22 29.82
CA PHE A 340 9.16 -14.28 28.47
C PHE A 340 10.66 -14.56 28.48
N ALA A 341 11.21 -15.14 29.54
CA ALA A 341 12.65 -15.38 29.66
C ALA A 341 13.21 -16.21 28.48
N ASP A 342 12.42 -17.16 27.98
CA ASP A 342 12.73 -18.10 26.91
C ASP A 342 12.44 -17.57 25.48
N GLU A 343 11.70 -16.48 25.33
CA GLU A 343 11.38 -15.93 24.01
C GLU A 343 12.59 -15.21 23.39
N ASP A 344 13.08 -15.67 22.24
CA ASP A 344 14.16 -15.04 21.47
C ASP A 344 13.63 -13.91 20.59
N VAL A 345 13.16 -12.84 21.23
CA VAL A 345 12.65 -11.63 20.60
C VAL A 345 13.23 -10.40 21.28
N THR A 346 13.16 -9.25 20.61
CA THR A 346 13.48 -7.98 21.28
C THR A 346 12.46 -7.73 22.39
N LYS A 347 12.96 -7.56 23.60
CA LYS A 347 12.20 -7.30 24.82
C LYS A 347 12.99 -6.35 25.72
N GLY A 348 12.28 -5.48 26.42
CA GLY A 348 12.84 -4.60 27.45
C GLY A 348 12.25 -4.93 28.82
N GLN A 349 12.48 -4.06 29.80
CA GLN A 349 11.93 -4.25 31.14
C GLN A 349 10.40 -4.27 31.16
N ALA A 350 9.77 -3.44 30.32
CA ALA A 350 8.31 -3.28 30.31
C ALA A 350 7.68 -3.42 28.91
N TYR A 351 8.38 -4.05 27.96
CA TYR A 351 7.83 -4.29 26.62
C TYR A 351 8.36 -5.57 25.98
N ILE A 352 7.61 -6.10 25.02
CA ILE A 352 8.00 -7.22 24.16
C ILE A 352 7.50 -7.03 22.72
N HIS A 353 8.25 -7.56 21.75
CA HIS A 353 7.81 -7.64 20.36
C HIS A 353 7.25 -9.02 20.01
N ALA A 354 6.04 -9.07 19.45
CA ALA A 354 5.40 -10.27 18.95
C ALA A 354 5.43 -10.35 17.41
N TRP A 355 5.77 -11.51 16.86
CA TRP A 355 5.75 -11.77 15.42
C TRP A 355 4.35 -12.15 14.94
N GLY A 356 3.49 -11.15 14.81
CA GLY A 356 2.12 -11.30 14.31
C GLY A 356 1.08 -11.55 15.39
N TRP A 357 -0.18 -11.65 14.95
CA TRP A 357 -1.37 -11.66 15.79
C TRP A 357 -1.43 -12.81 16.80
N GLU A 358 -1.11 -14.03 16.35
CA GLU A 358 -1.17 -15.22 17.22
C GLU A 358 -0.19 -15.11 18.39
N LYS A 359 1.04 -14.65 18.12
CA LYS A 359 2.04 -14.44 19.16
C LYS A 359 1.72 -13.26 20.08
N ALA A 360 1.12 -12.20 19.54
CA ALA A 360 0.65 -11.10 20.39
C ALA A 360 -0.45 -11.56 21.35
N GLN A 361 -1.40 -12.37 20.87
CA GLN A 361 -2.44 -12.96 21.70
C GLN A 361 -1.87 -13.90 22.78
N ASP A 362 -0.93 -14.78 22.43
CA ASP A 362 -0.21 -15.66 23.38
C ASP A 362 0.42 -14.82 24.50
N TYR A 363 1.18 -13.78 24.15
CA TYR A 363 1.83 -12.92 25.13
C TYR A 363 0.83 -12.17 26.02
N LEU A 364 -0.23 -11.61 25.44
CA LEU A 364 -1.31 -10.97 26.18
C LEU A 364 -1.99 -11.95 27.16
N SER A 365 -2.18 -13.21 26.77
CA SER A 365 -2.79 -14.24 27.62
C SER A 365 -1.92 -14.57 28.84
N ARG A 366 -0.59 -14.63 28.65
CA ARG A 366 0.37 -14.82 29.75
C ARG A 366 0.38 -13.62 30.69
N ILE A 367 0.37 -12.40 30.14
CA ILE A 367 0.31 -11.14 30.92
C ILE A 367 -0.97 -11.12 31.76
N HIS A 368 -2.14 -11.34 31.14
CA HIS A 368 -3.41 -11.38 31.84
C HIS A 368 -3.41 -12.40 32.98
N SER A 369 -2.99 -13.63 32.70
CA SER A 369 -2.96 -14.71 33.71
C SER A 369 -2.06 -14.39 34.90
N HIS A 370 -0.95 -13.68 34.68
CA HIS A 370 -0.04 -13.25 35.73
C HIS A 370 -0.57 -12.08 36.56
N LEU A 371 -1.34 -11.18 35.95
CA LEU A 371 -1.93 -10.03 36.64
C LEU A 371 -3.22 -10.38 37.38
N ALA A 372 -3.93 -11.41 36.92
CA ALA A 372 -5.15 -11.90 37.55
C ALA A 372 -4.91 -12.84 38.74
N SER A 373 -3.69 -13.35 38.91
CA SER A 373 -3.27 -14.21 40.03
C SER A 373 -2.78 -13.39 41.21
#